data_AF-A0A538RZL3-F1
#
_entry.id   AF-A0A538RZL3-F1
#
_cell.length_a   1.000
_cell.length_b   1.000
_cell.length_c   1.000
_cell.angle_alpha   90.00
_cell.angle_beta   90.00
_cell.angle_gamma   90.00
#
_symmetry.space_group_name_H-M   'P 1'
#
loop_
_entity.id
_entity.type
_entity.pdbx_description
1 polymer ?
#
loop_
_entity_poly.entity_id
_entity_poly.type
_entity_poly.pdbx_seq_one_letter_code
_entity_poly.pdbx_strand_id
1 'polypeptide(L)'
;MELRVRTYSLAAVLIFALSALAVVTLEVKAASPQDVTKAPASAAAGKAKPEASKPKLGLHVNHPRALQGYTVLAPIMSKKTYLLDMQGRVVRTWESESSSALSTYLLENGHLLRHAKVSQQAFGDGPGAGGHIQEFTWEGELVWDFKLASARQLPHHDLCRMPNGNVLLIVWEKKSAQEAVAAGRRAETVGKGSLLPDCIFEVQPAGKTTGKIVWEWHVWDHLIQDHDQTKANFGDVAAHPELIDVNFGEGTMASIVAKKEELDKLRAIGYVDSASPGKKPAPVRADWLHTNAL
;
A
#
# COMPACT_ATOMS: atom_id res chain seq x y z
N MET A 1 22.80 35.54 31.89
CA MET A 1 23.25 35.16 33.26
C MET A 1 22.33 34.04 33.73
N GLU A 2 22.66 32.77 33.86
CA GLU A 2 23.86 31.95 33.68
C GLU A 2 23.36 30.56 33.23
N LEU A 3 24.06 29.92 32.29
CA LEU A 3 23.88 28.49 32.00
C LEU A 3 24.67 27.67 33.03
N ARG A 4 24.02 26.70 33.67
CA ARG A 4 24.73 25.64 34.42
C ARG A 4 24.80 24.36 33.59
N VAL A 5 25.97 24.13 33.01
CA VAL A 5 26.40 22.86 32.43
C VAL A 5 26.82 21.94 33.58
N ARG A 6 26.26 20.73 33.66
CA ARG A 6 26.78 19.66 34.52
C ARG A 6 27.33 18.54 33.64
N THR A 7 28.65 18.46 33.60
CA THR A 7 29.44 17.33 33.12
C THR A 7 29.30 16.14 34.07
N TYR A 8 29.03 14.95 33.55
CA TYR A 8 29.22 13.69 34.29
C TYR A 8 30.31 12.88 33.60
N SER A 9 31.32 12.54 34.41
CA SER A 9 32.54 11.83 34.03
C SER A 9 32.30 10.37 33.69
N LEU A 10 33.07 9.87 32.72
CA LEU A 10 33.28 8.46 32.44
C LEU A 10 33.80 7.72 33.69
N ALA A 11 33.20 6.59 34.00
CA ALA A 11 33.83 5.53 34.79
C ALA A 11 33.54 4.19 34.10
N ALA A 12 34.57 3.64 33.45
CA ALA A 12 34.59 2.28 32.93
C ALA A 12 34.89 1.31 34.09
N VAL A 13 34.12 0.24 34.21
CA VAL A 13 34.44 -0.90 35.08
C VAL A 13 34.30 -2.17 34.25
N LEU A 14 35.43 -2.78 33.91
CA LEU A 14 35.57 -4.14 33.42
C LEU A 14 35.52 -5.11 34.61
N ILE A 15 34.69 -6.15 34.54
CA ILE A 15 34.86 -7.37 35.36
C ILE A 15 34.76 -8.60 34.46
N PHE A 16 35.75 -9.47 34.60
CA PHE A 16 35.98 -10.72 33.86
C PHE A 16 35.16 -11.90 34.43
N ALA A 17 34.70 -12.74 33.50
CA ALA A 17 34.58 -14.21 33.49
C ALA A 17 33.89 -14.96 34.67
N LEU A 18 32.98 -15.89 34.33
CA LEU A 18 33.29 -17.33 34.32
C LEU A 18 32.21 -18.15 33.60
N SER A 19 32.69 -19.07 32.76
CA SER A 19 31.96 -20.11 32.03
C SER A 19 31.51 -21.25 32.96
N ALA A 20 30.28 -21.74 32.79
CA ALA A 20 29.85 -23.05 33.28
C ALA A 20 29.23 -23.85 32.12
N LEU A 21 29.94 -24.90 31.71
CA LEU A 21 29.56 -25.87 30.69
C LEU A 21 28.70 -26.95 31.37
N ALA A 22 27.40 -27.00 31.10
CA ALA A 22 26.54 -28.09 31.56
C ALA A 22 26.55 -29.21 30.52
N VAL A 23 27.21 -30.32 30.86
CA VAL A 23 27.17 -31.58 30.11
C VAL A 23 25.81 -32.23 30.37
N VAL A 24 24.94 -32.28 29.37
CA VAL A 24 23.73 -33.12 29.40
C VAL A 24 24.10 -34.48 28.82
N THR A 25 24.17 -35.49 29.68
CA THR A 25 24.30 -36.90 29.30
C THR A 25 22.97 -37.41 28.75
N LEU A 26 22.97 -37.86 27.49
CA LEU A 26 21.87 -38.63 26.91
C LEU A 26 21.93 -40.07 27.43
N GLU A 27 20.94 -40.48 28.23
CA GLU A 27 20.69 -41.89 28.51
C GLU A 27 20.01 -42.54 27.29
N VAL A 28 20.75 -43.39 26.58
CA VAL A 28 20.19 -44.29 25.56
C VAL A 28 19.63 -45.52 26.27
N LYS A 29 18.30 -45.66 26.28
CA LYS A 29 17.64 -46.87 26.76
C LYS A 29 17.78 -47.98 25.73
N ALA A 30 18.49 -49.04 26.10
CA ALA A 30 18.70 -50.24 25.29
C ALA A 30 17.38 -51.01 25.07
N ALA A 31 17.12 -51.44 23.84
CA ALA A 31 16.13 -52.45 23.50
C ALA A 31 16.84 -53.78 23.20
N SER A 32 16.28 -54.86 23.76
CA SER A 32 16.79 -56.24 23.74
C SER A 32 16.70 -56.93 22.37
N PRO A 33 17.44 -58.05 22.16
CA PRO A 33 17.86 -58.54 20.85
C PRO A 33 16.93 -59.62 20.29
N GLN A 34 16.56 -59.53 19.02
CA GLN A 34 16.14 -60.71 18.25
C GLN A 34 16.65 -60.67 16.80
N ASP A 35 17.20 -61.82 16.42
CA ASP A 35 17.60 -62.34 15.11
C ASP A 35 18.73 -61.69 14.30
N VAL A 36 19.91 -62.28 14.50
CA VAL A 36 21.04 -62.32 13.57
C VAL A 36 20.78 -63.43 12.56
N THR A 37 20.52 -63.12 11.28
CA THR A 37 20.96 -63.96 10.13
C THR A 37 20.81 -63.23 8.79
N LYS A 38 21.85 -62.49 8.35
CA LYS A 38 22.46 -62.51 7.00
C LYS A 38 23.40 -61.32 6.81
N ALA A 39 24.65 -61.61 6.49
CA ALA A 39 25.63 -60.63 6.03
C ALA A 39 25.20 -60.01 4.67
N PRO A 40 25.61 -58.77 4.37
CA PRO A 40 24.99 -57.93 3.35
C PRO A 40 25.50 -58.24 1.94
N ALA A 41 24.61 -58.18 0.96
CA ALA A 41 24.98 -58.06 -0.44
C ALA A 41 25.57 -56.66 -0.68
N SER A 42 26.77 -56.63 -1.26
CA SER A 42 27.47 -55.43 -1.73
C SER A 42 26.59 -54.67 -2.74
N ALA A 43 25.93 -53.60 -2.29
CA ALA A 43 25.32 -52.61 -3.17
C ALA A 43 26.37 -51.53 -3.49
N ALA A 44 26.77 -51.46 -4.75
CA ALA A 44 27.67 -50.46 -5.28
C ALA A 44 27.14 -49.04 -4.98
N ALA A 45 28.01 -48.18 -4.45
CA ALA A 45 27.74 -46.77 -4.27
C ALA A 45 27.56 -46.10 -5.65
N GLY A 46 26.30 -45.92 -6.05
CA GLY A 46 25.95 -45.04 -7.16
C GLY A 46 26.30 -43.61 -6.75
N LYS A 47 27.31 -43.02 -7.39
CA LYS A 47 27.61 -41.59 -7.27
C LYS A 47 26.36 -40.81 -7.66
N ALA A 48 25.73 -40.14 -6.70
CA ALA A 48 24.64 -39.22 -6.97
C ALA A 48 25.15 -38.14 -7.94
N LYS A 49 24.51 -38.08 -9.11
CA LYS A 49 24.75 -37.03 -10.10
C LYS A 49 24.43 -35.69 -9.45
N PRO A 50 25.31 -34.68 -9.49
CA PRO A 50 24.99 -33.37 -8.94
C PRO A 50 23.72 -32.85 -9.63
N GLU A 51 22.71 -32.53 -8.83
CA GLU A 51 21.47 -31.94 -9.30
C GLU A 51 21.83 -30.65 -10.04
N ALA A 52 21.45 -30.55 -11.32
CA ALA A 52 21.75 -29.38 -12.13
C ALA A 52 21.10 -28.15 -11.46
N SER A 53 21.91 -27.14 -11.11
CA SER A 53 21.37 -25.92 -10.52
C SER A 53 20.32 -25.35 -11.46
N LYS A 54 19.09 -25.17 -10.98
CA LYS A 54 18.01 -24.57 -11.77
C LYS A 54 18.51 -23.26 -12.39
N PRO A 55 18.24 -23.00 -13.68
CA PRO A 55 18.71 -21.79 -14.32
C PRO A 55 18.15 -20.58 -13.55
N LYS A 56 19.03 -19.68 -13.12
CA LYS A 56 18.63 -18.38 -12.59
C LYS A 56 18.02 -17.58 -13.73
N LEU A 57 16.69 -17.49 -13.75
CA LEU A 57 15.97 -16.63 -14.69
C LEU A 57 16.19 -15.16 -14.31
N GLY A 58 16.26 -14.30 -15.33
CA GLY A 58 16.37 -12.84 -15.17
C GLY A 58 17.80 -12.30 -15.01
N LEU A 59 17.91 -10.98 -14.85
CA LEU A 59 19.15 -10.26 -14.62
C LEU A 59 19.44 -10.19 -13.10
N HIS A 60 20.60 -10.70 -12.67
CA HIS A 60 21.04 -10.66 -11.27
C HIS A 60 22.25 -9.74 -11.15
N VAL A 61 22.03 -8.48 -10.78
CA VAL A 61 23.09 -7.48 -10.61
C VAL A 61 22.99 -6.87 -9.22
N ASN A 62 24.07 -6.96 -8.45
CA ASN A 62 24.28 -6.20 -7.23
C ASN A 62 25.51 -5.31 -7.43
N HIS A 63 25.29 -4.00 -7.57
CA HIS A 63 26.37 -3.02 -7.73
C HIS A 63 26.75 -2.45 -6.36
N PRO A 64 28.05 -2.20 -6.06
CA PRO A 64 28.48 -1.57 -4.81
C PRO A 64 27.88 -0.18 -4.48
N ARG A 65 27.16 0.44 -5.42
CA ARG A 65 26.48 1.73 -5.24
C ARG A 65 24.99 1.56 -4.88
N ALA A 66 24.48 0.33 -4.89
CA ALA A 66 23.15 0.04 -4.40
C ALA A 66 23.08 0.34 -2.90
N LEU A 67 21.94 0.83 -2.44
CA LEU A 67 21.66 0.95 -1.01
C LEU A 67 21.81 -0.45 -0.38
N GLN A 68 22.75 -0.58 0.56
CA GLN A 68 23.02 -1.85 1.22
C GLN A 68 21.95 -2.11 2.26
N GLY A 69 21.33 -3.30 2.23
CA GLY A 69 20.30 -3.67 3.19
C GLY A 69 19.39 -4.76 2.67
N TYR A 70 18.16 -4.75 3.16
CA TYR A 70 17.12 -5.66 2.72
C TYR A 70 16.09 -4.93 1.86
N THR A 71 15.50 -5.66 0.91
CA THR A 71 14.41 -5.17 0.06
C THR A 71 13.13 -5.90 0.41
N VAL A 72 12.09 -5.15 0.77
CA VAL A 72 10.73 -5.69 0.88
C VAL A 72 10.13 -5.80 -0.52
N LEU A 73 9.59 -6.97 -0.85
CA LEU A 73 8.89 -7.23 -2.10
C LEU A 73 7.51 -7.82 -1.81
N ALA A 74 6.46 -7.07 -2.14
CA ALA A 74 5.07 -7.52 -2.10
C ALA A 74 4.51 -7.51 -3.52
N PRO A 75 4.57 -8.63 -4.27
CA PRO A 75 4.05 -8.65 -5.63
C PRO A 75 2.55 -8.32 -5.67
N ILE A 76 2.14 -7.53 -6.64
CA ILE A 76 0.73 -7.14 -6.82
C ILE A 76 -0.13 -8.41 -6.95
N MET A 77 -1.28 -8.43 -6.28
CA MET A 77 -2.19 -9.58 -6.20
C MET A 77 -1.62 -10.85 -5.50
N SER A 78 -0.42 -10.80 -4.93
CA SER A 78 0.14 -11.92 -4.15
C SER A 78 -0.37 -11.93 -2.70
N LYS A 79 -0.58 -13.13 -2.17
CA LYS A 79 -0.80 -13.39 -0.73
C LYS A 79 0.49 -13.36 0.10
N LYS A 80 1.65 -13.35 -0.57
CA LYS A 80 2.98 -13.41 0.06
C LYS A 80 3.73 -12.11 -0.08
N THR A 81 4.47 -11.76 0.98
CA THR A 81 5.46 -10.69 1.01
C THR A 81 6.81 -11.29 1.37
N TYR A 82 7.88 -10.84 0.70
CA TYR A 82 9.24 -11.34 0.86
C TYR A 82 10.16 -10.24 1.38
N LEU A 83 11.11 -10.62 2.23
CA LEU A 83 12.30 -9.83 2.49
C LEU A 83 13.47 -10.47 1.76
N LEU A 84 14.13 -9.70 0.92
CA LEU A 84 15.26 -10.15 0.12
C LEU A 84 16.55 -9.52 0.64
N ASP A 85 17.62 -10.31 0.72
CA ASP A 85 18.96 -9.76 0.95
C ASP A 85 19.60 -9.22 -0.35
N MET A 86 20.80 -8.66 -0.22
CA MET A 86 21.58 -8.12 -1.33
C MET A 86 22.00 -9.15 -2.39
N GLN A 87 21.86 -10.45 -2.11
CA GLN A 87 22.11 -11.54 -3.07
C GLN A 87 20.82 -12.04 -3.74
N GLY A 88 19.68 -11.40 -3.45
CA GLY A 88 18.36 -11.79 -3.93
C GLY A 88 17.81 -13.05 -3.26
N ARG A 89 18.38 -13.47 -2.13
CA ARG A 89 17.88 -14.62 -1.36
C ARG A 89 16.73 -14.16 -0.49
N VAL A 90 15.67 -14.97 -0.43
CA VAL A 90 14.57 -14.76 0.50
C VAL A 90 15.05 -15.07 1.90
N VAL A 91 15.08 -14.06 2.78
CA VAL A 91 15.43 -14.23 4.20
C VAL A 91 14.20 -14.36 5.09
N ARG A 92 13.08 -13.79 4.67
CA ARG A 92 11.81 -13.86 5.38
C ARG A 92 10.65 -13.87 4.40
N THR A 93 9.61 -14.64 4.73
CA THR A 93 8.33 -14.63 4.03
C THR A 93 7.21 -14.40 5.05
N TRP A 94 6.28 -13.52 4.72
CA TRP A 94 4.99 -13.38 5.39
C TRP A 94 3.89 -13.83 4.44
N GLU A 95 2.88 -14.52 4.97
CA GLU A 95 1.77 -15.05 4.21
C GLU A 95 0.45 -14.57 4.83
N SER A 96 -0.45 -14.11 3.96
CA SER A 96 -1.76 -13.58 4.33
C SER A 96 -2.84 -14.29 3.53
N GLU A 97 -4.04 -14.37 4.08
CA GLU A 97 -5.20 -14.86 3.32
C GLU A 97 -5.73 -13.85 2.29
N SER A 98 -5.27 -12.61 2.33
CA SER A 98 -5.69 -11.53 1.42
C SER A 98 -4.55 -11.15 0.48
N SER A 99 -4.86 -10.89 -0.78
CA SER A 99 -3.88 -10.38 -1.74
C SER A 99 -3.48 -8.94 -1.41
N SER A 100 -2.26 -8.55 -1.77
CA SER A 100 -1.72 -7.21 -1.49
C SER A 100 -2.48 -6.14 -2.27
N ALA A 101 -2.64 -4.97 -1.64
CA ALA A 101 -3.18 -3.75 -2.22
C ALA A 101 -2.09 -2.68 -2.43
N LEU A 102 -0.92 -3.10 -2.94
CA LEU A 102 0.24 -2.27 -3.31
C LEU A 102 1.18 -1.94 -2.13
N SER A 103 0.74 -1.18 -1.14
CA SER A 103 1.65 -0.69 -0.10
C SER A 103 1.98 -1.72 0.99
N THR A 104 3.25 -1.78 1.37
CA THR A 104 3.78 -2.65 2.42
C THR A 104 5.09 -2.09 2.98
N TYR A 105 5.22 -2.02 4.30
CA TYR A 105 6.35 -1.42 5.00
C TYR A 105 6.93 -2.41 6.02
N LEU A 106 8.26 -2.48 6.08
CA LEU A 106 8.97 -3.04 7.22
C LEU A 106 9.13 -1.92 8.26
N LEU A 107 8.55 -2.11 9.44
CA LEU A 107 8.56 -1.15 10.53
C LEU A 107 9.86 -1.24 11.33
N GLU A 108 10.17 -0.20 12.11
CA GLU A 108 11.39 -0.12 12.93
C GLU A 108 11.51 -1.23 13.98
N ASN A 109 10.38 -1.76 14.46
CA ASN A 109 10.32 -2.91 15.37
C ASN A 109 10.49 -4.27 14.66
N GLY A 110 10.74 -4.29 13.35
CA GLY A 110 10.88 -5.50 12.54
C GLY A 110 9.55 -6.11 12.08
N HIS A 111 8.41 -5.50 12.40
CA HIS A 111 7.10 -5.95 11.94
C HIS A 111 6.86 -5.57 10.47
N LEU A 112 5.95 -6.30 9.82
CA LEU A 112 5.46 -5.98 8.49
C LEU A 112 4.07 -5.33 8.60
N LEU A 113 3.94 -4.07 8.19
CA LEU A 113 2.65 -3.42 7.97
C LEU A 113 2.26 -3.54 6.51
N ARG A 114 1.09 -4.10 6.24
CA ARG A 114 0.67 -4.51 4.90
C ARG A 114 -0.74 -4.03 4.60
N HIS A 115 -0.90 -3.36 3.46
CA HIS A 115 -2.19 -3.08 2.86
C HIS A 115 -2.62 -4.25 1.98
N ALA A 116 -3.87 -4.69 2.14
CA ALA A 116 -4.43 -5.84 1.48
C ALA A 116 -5.86 -5.60 1.03
N LYS A 117 -6.31 -6.46 0.11
CA LYS A 117 -7.69 -6.47 -0.37
C LYS A 117 -8.65 -6.99 0.70
N VAL A 118 -9.79 -6.34 0.81
CA VAL A 118 -10.96 -6.92 1.49
C VAL A 118 -11.63 -7.96 0.60
N SER A 119 -12.35 -8.91 1.20
CA SER A 119 -13.07 -9.95 0.44
C SER A 119 -14.29 -9.43 -0.30
N GLN A 120 -14.90 -8.35 0.21
CA GLN A 120 -16.07 -7.69 -0.36
C GLN A 120 -15.91 -6.17 -0.25
N GLN A 121 -16.16 -5.48 -1.35
CA GLN A 121 -16.13 -4.02 -1.44
C GLN A 121 -17.26 -3.55 -2.37
N ALA A 122 -17.82 -2.38 -2.09
CA ALA A 122 -18.95 -1.83 -2.84
C ALA A 122 -18.55 -1.10 -4.13
N PHE A 123 -17.28 -0.68 -4.24
CA PHE A 123 -16.72 0.05 -5.39
C PHE A 123 -15.19 -0.17 -5.48
N GLY A 124 -14.54 0.40 -6.50
CA GLY A 124 -13.08 0.41 -6.67
C GLY A 124 -12.48 -0.95 -7.06
N ASP A 125 -12.53 -1.36 -8.33
CA ASP A 125 -12.06 -2.67 -8.82
C ASP A 125 -10.58 -2.72 -9.25
N GLY A 126 -9.88 -1.59 -9.20
CA GLY A 126 -8.51 -1.43 -9.69
C GLY A 126 -7.41 -2.07 -8.81
N PRO A 127 -6.15 -2.08 -9.32
CA PRO A 127 -4.99 -2.23 -8.46
C PRO A 127 -4.97 -1.08 -7.43
N GLY A 128 -4.55 -1.35 -6.20
CA GLY A 128 -4.55 -0.34 -5.12
C GLY A 128 -5.81 -0.34 -4.26
N ALA A 129 -6.98 -0.76 -4.78
CA ALA A 129 -8.16 -0.93 -3.94
C ALA A 129 -7.90 -1.95 -2.82
N GLY A 130 -8.08 -1.54 -1.57
CA GLY A 130 -7.72 -2.32 -0.40
C GLY A 130 -8.72 -2.17 0.72
N GLY A 131 -8.22 -1.91 1.93
CA GLY A 131 -9.04 -1.74 3.13
C GLY A 131 -8.90 -2.85 4.15
N HIS A 132 -8.05 -3.84 3.90
CA HIS A 132 -7.62 -4.80 4.91
C HIS A 132 -6.19 -4.44 5.32
N ILE A 133 -6.03 -3.93 6.53
CA ILE A 133 -4.76 -3.46 7.09
C ILE A 133 -4.26 -4.54 8.05
N GLN A 134 -3.05 -5.02 7.80
CA GLN A 134 -2.48 -6.14 8.52
C GLN A 134 -1.11 -5.78 9.09
N GLU A 135 -0.86 -6.14 10.33
CA GLU A 135 0.46 -6.08 10.93
C GLU A 135 0.91 -7.47 11.36
N PHE A 136 2.07 -7.91 10.85
CA PHE A 136 2.68 -9.17 11.21
C PHE A 136 3.97 -8.95 11.99
N THR A 137 4.22 -9.79 12.99
CA THR A 137 5.54 -9.86 13.63
C THR A 137 6.60 -10.38 12.66
N TRP A 138 7.87 -10.32 13.06
CA TRP A 138 8.96 -10.94 12.30
C TRP A 138 8.72 -12.45 12.08
N GLU A 139 8.21 -13.15 13.08
CA GLU A 139 7.90 -14.59 13.05
C GLU A 139 6.68 -14.92 12.18
N GLY A 140 5.89 -13.91 11.79
CA GLY A 140 4.71 -14.04 10.96
C GLY A 140 3.39 -14.18 11.73
N GLU A 141 3.38 -13.85 13.03
CA GLU A 141 2.13 -13.76 13.80
C GLU A 141 1.37 -12.51 13.40
N LEU A 142 0.07 -12.64 13.12
CA LEU A 142 -0.82 -11.51 12.84
C LEU A 142 -1.23 -10.82 14.16
N VAL A 143 -0.70 -9.61 14.39
CA VAL A 143 -0.95 -8.84 15.62
C VAL A 143 -1.99 -7.75 15.45
N TRP A 144 -2.28 -7.35 14.21
CA TRP A 144 -3.39 -6.47 13.88
C TRP A 144 -4.01 -6.87 12.53
N ASP A 145 -5.33 -7.04 12.50
CA ASP A 145 -6.16 -7.41 11.35
C ASP A 145 -7.39 -6.48 11.30
N PHE A 146 -7.18 -5.28 10.79
CA PHE A 146 -8.22 -4.26 10.72
C PHE A 146 -8.82 -4.20 9.31
N LYS A 147 -10.15 -4.05 9.22
CA LYS A 147 -10.87 -3.93 7.95
C LYS A 147 -11.69 -2.65 7.93
N LEU A 148 -11.55 -1.89 6.86
CA LEU A 148 -12.32 -0.70 6.54
C LEU A 148 -12.75 -0.76 5.08
N ALA A 149 -14.04 -1.01 4.86
CA ALA A 149 -14.69 -0.90 3.57
C ALA A 149 -16.18 -0.67 3.78
N SER A 150 -16.75 0.32 3.09
CA SER A 150 -18.18 0.63 3.17
C SER A 150 -18.74 0.99 1.79
N ALA A 151 -20.03 1.33 1.72
CA ALA A 151 -20.63 1.87 0.50
C ALA A 151 -20.07 3.26 0.09
N ARG A 152 -19.38 3.94 1.02
CA ARG A 152 -18.89 5.32 0.90
C ARG A 152 -17.37 5.41 0.98
N GLN A 153 -16.69 4.53 1.72
CA GLN A 153 -15.26 4.63 1.96
C GLN A 153 -14.54 3.34 1.56
N LEU A 154 -13.40 3.51 0.89
CA LEU A 154 -12.51 2.40 0.56
C LEU A 154 -11.05 2.90 0.56
N PRO A 155 -10.20 2.41 1.49
CA PRO A 155 -8.78 2.69 1.45
C PRO A 155 -8.15 2.19 0.16
N HIS A 156 -7.27 3.00 -0.41
CA HIS A 156 -6.59 2.66 -1.66
C HIS A 156 -5.13 3.08 -1.64
N HIS A 157 -4.34 2.37 -2.43
CA HIS A 157 -2.91 2.57 -2.65
C HIS A 157 -2.05 2.46 -1.39
N ASP A 158 -2.09 3.46 -0.53
CA ASP A 158 -1.09 3.69 0.49
C ASP A 158 -1.61 3.76 1.93
N LEU A 159 -0.70 3.45 2.85
CA LEU A 159 -0.86 3.63 4.28
C LEU A 159 0.48 4.03 4.90
N CYS A 160 0.46 4.69 6.05
CA CYS A 160 1.69 5.09 6.72
C CYS A 160 1.58 4.89 8.23
N ARG A 161 2.59 4.25 8.83
CA ARG A 161 2.72 4.18 10.30
C ARG A 161 3.18 5.53 10.84
N MET A 162 2.43 6.07 11.78
CA MET A 162 2.75 7.31 12.48
C MET A 162 3.63 7.04 13.71
N PRO A 163 4.44 8.03 14.17
CA PRO A 163 5.27 7.90 15.37
C PRO A 163 4.49 7.60 16.65
N ASN A 164 3.21 7.99 16.73
CA ASN A 164 2.31 7.71 17.85
C ASN A 164 1.72 6.29 17.82
N GLY A 165 2.05 5.48 16.81
CA GLY A 165 1.51 4.15 16.61
C GLY A 165 0.20 4.10 15.81
N ASN A 166 -0.39 5.22 15.42
CA ASN A 166 -1.55 5.25 14.53
C ASN A 166 -1.14 4.94 13.08
N VAL A 167 -2.13 4.73 12.22
CA VAL A 167 -1.93 4.50 10.79
C VAL A 167 -2.74 5.50 9.98
N LEU A 168 -2.08 6.25 9.11
CA LEU A 168 -2.74 7.07 8.10
C LEU A 168 -3.14 6.19 6.91
N LEU A 169 -4.32 6.45 6.36
CA LEU A 169 -4.87 5.79 5.17
C LEU A 169 -5.32 6.84 4.16
N ILE A 170 -5.01 6.67 2.89
CA ILE A 170 -5.73 7.36 1.80
C ILE A 170 -6.98 6.55 1.50
N VAL A 171 -8.10 7.25 1.39
CA VAL A 171 -9.41 6.64 1.26
C VAL A 171 -10.19 7.36 0.19
N TRP A 172 -10.74 6.59 -0.76
CA TRP A 172 -11.75 7.12 -1.66
C TRP A 172 -13.03 7.35 -0.88
N GLU A 173 -13.58 8.56 -0.98
CA GLU A 173 -14.85 8.96 -0.38
C GLU A 173 -15.91 9.14 -1.47
N LYS A 174 -16.73 8.11 -1.70
CA LYS A 174 -17.74 8.12 -2.76
C LYS A 174 -18.86 9.13 -2.48
N LYS A 175 -19.02 10.07 -3.41
CA LYS A 175 -20.13 11.02 -3.50
C LYS A 175 -21.04 10.66 -4.66
N SER A 176 -22.35 10.73 -4.45
CA SER A 176 -23.36 10.56 -5.49
C SER A 176 -23.32 11.70 -6.51
N ALA A 177 -23.93 11.49 -7.67
CA ALA A 177 -24.09 12.55 -8.68
C ALA A 177 -24.83 13.77 -8.14
N GLN A 178 -25.85 13.56 -7.31
CA GLN A 178 -26.61 14.64 -6.69
C GLN A 178 -25.75 15.47 -5.74
N GLU A 179 -24.95 14.80 -4.89
CA GLU A 179 -24.00 15.48 -3.99
C GLU A 179 -22.94 16.26 -4.78
N ALA A 180 -22.39 15.68 -5.85
CA ALA A 180 -21.40 16.36 -6.70
C ALA A 180 -21.98 17.60 -7.40
N VAL A 181 -23.15 17.50 -8.01
CA VAL A 181 -23.81 18.64 -8.66
C VAL A 181 -24.21 19.71 -7.66
N ALA A 182 -24.65 19.33 -6.46
CA ALA A 182 -24.95 20.29 -5.39
C ALA A 182 -23.69 21.04 -4.92
N ALA A 183 -22.53 20.37 -4.91
CA ALA A 183 -21.22 20.96 -4.62
C ALA A 183 -20.64 21.81 -5.76
N GLY A 184 -21.37 21.96 -6.88
CA GLY A 184 -20.98 22.79 -8.02
C GLY A 184 -20.16 22.07 -9.10
N ARG A 185 -20.07 20.73 -9.05
CA ARG A 185 -19.53 19.92 -10.17
C ARG A 185 -20.50 19.96 -11.36
N ARG A 186 -19.95 20.17 -12.56
CA ARG A 186 -20.70 20.07 -13.83
C ARG A 186 -21.34 18.69 -13.98
N ALA A 187 -22.64 18.61 -14.23
CA ALA A 187 -23.38 17.34 -14.29
C ALA A 187 -22.84 16.38 -15.36
N GLU A 188 -22.41 16.91 -16.51
CA GLU A 188 -21.79 16.17 -17.62
C GLU A 188 -20.41 15.59 -17.27
N THR A 189 -19.83 16.00 -16.14
CA THR A 189 -18.51 15.58 -15.66
C THR A 189 -18.58 14.68 -14.42
N VAL A 190 -19.76 14.15 -14.10
CA VAL A 190 -19.93 13.13 -13.04
C VAL A 190 -19.97 11.73 -13.66
N GLY A 191 -18.80 11.09 -13.74
CA GLY A 191 -18.63 9.77 -14.35
C GLY A 191 -19.40 8.65 -13.64
N LYS A 192 -20.05 7.75 -14.40
CA LYS A 192 -20.74 6.55 -13.87
C LYS A 192 -21.71 6.81 -12.68
N GLY A 193 -22.20 8.04 -12.52
CA GLY A 193 -23.14 8.44 -11.45
C GLY A 193 -22.53 8.72 -10.08
N SER A 194 -21.19 8.81 -9.97
CA SER A 194 -20.52 9.16 -8.70
C SER A 194 -19.20 9.87 -8.92
N LEU A 195 -18.75 10.61 -7.90
CA LEU A 195 -17.41 11.16 -7.82
C LEU A 195 -16.67 10.51 -6.64
N LEU A 196 -15.39 10.21 -6.80
CA LEU A 196 -14.49 9.66 -5.78
C LEU A 196 -13.39 10.69 -5.52
N PRO A 197 -13.65 11.71 -4.69
CA PRO A 197 -12.58 12.47 -4.01
C PRO A 197 -11.83 11.58 -3.02
N ASP A 198 -10.62 12.01 -2.65
CA ASP A 198 -9.85 11.41 -1.57
C ASP A 198 -10.16 12.08 -0.22
N CYS A 199 -10.04 11.29 0.84
CA CYS A 199 -9.90 11.74 2.20
C CYS A 199 -8.75 10.98 2.89
N ILE A 200 -8.26 11.51 4.01
CA ILE A 200 -7.22 10.89 4.82
C ILE A 200 -7.83 10.54 6.17
N PHE A 201 -7.62 9.30 6.64
CA PHE A 201 -8.00 8.89 7.99
C PHE A 201 -6.77 8.55 8.82
N GLU A 202 -6.71 9.08 10.04
CA GLU A 202 -5.81 8.58 11.08
C GLU A 202 -6.54 7.56 11.94
N VAL A 203 -6.09 6.30 11.86
CA VAL A 203 -6.67 5.18 12.58
C VAL A 203 -5.77 4.78 13.74
N GLN A 204 -6.30 4.87 14.95
CA GLN A 204 -5.70 4.31 16.16
C GLN A 204 -6.09 2.84 16.30
N PRO A 205 -5.14 1.88 16.31
CA PRO A 205 -5.44 0.49 16.66
C PRO A 205 -6.08 0.40 18.05
N ALA A 206 -7.24 -0.25 18.16
CA ALA A 206 -8.03 -0.35 19.39
C ALA A 206 -8.16 -1.79 19.92
N GLY A 207 -7.46 -2.72 19.29
CA GLY A 207 -7.51 -4.16 19.55
C GLY A 207 -6.95 -4.93 18.36
N LYS A 208 -6.95 -6.27 18.43
CA LYS A 208 -6.40 -7.11 17.36
C LYS A 208 -7.13 -6.95 16.02
N THR A 209 -8.40 -6.58 16.03
CA THR A 209 -9.22 -6.47 14.81
C THR A 209 -9.96 -5.15 14.65
N THR A 210 -9.71 -4.21 15.57
CA THR A 210 -10.46 -2.95 15.66
C THR A 210 -9.51 -1.77 15.54
N GLY A 211 -10.05 -0.68 15.02
CA GLY A 211 -9.39 0.61 14.93
C GLY A 211 -10.43 1.71 15.13
N LYS A 212 -9.99 2.85 15.66
CA LYS A 212 -10.79 4.05 15.83
C LYS A 212 -10.23 5.14 14.92
N ILE A 213 -11.07 5.72 14.07
CA ILE A 213 -10.71 6.94 13.34
C ILE A 213 -10.67 8.06 14.38
N VAL A 214 -9.49 8.64 14.60
CA VAL A 214 -9.26 9.70 15.60
C VAL A 214 -9.06 11.07 14.98
N TRP A 215 -8.79 11.12 13.68
CA TRP A 215 -8.71 12.33 12.88
C TRP A 215 -9.04 12.00 11.41
N GLU A 216 -9.61 12.96 10.71
CA GLU A 216 -9.92 12.87 9.29
C GLU A 216 -9.72 14.22 8.59
N TRP A 217 -9.39 14.17 7.31
CA TRP A 217 -9.33 15.31 6.40
C TRP A 217 -9.95 14.96 5.07
N HIS A 218 -10.80 15.83 4.55
CA HIS A 218 -11.58 15.56 3.35
C HIS A 218 -11.32 16.63 2.30
N VAL A 219 -10.93 16.22 1.09
CA VAL A 219 -10.92 17.12 -0.09
C VAL A 219 -12.26 17.85 -0.22
N TRP A 220 -13.35 17.18 0.14
CA TRP A 220 -14.72 17.71 0.03
C TRP A 220 -14.97 19.00 0.81
N ASP A 221 -14.20 19.25 1.86
CA ASP A 221 -14.32 20.46 2.69
C ASP A 221 -13.52 21.64 2.13
N HIS A 222 -12.73 21.42 1.08
CA HIS A 222 -11.80 22.38 0.49
C HIS A 222 -12.11 22.64 -0.99
N LEU A 223 -13.39 22.78 -1.33
CA LEU A 223 -13.84 22.95 -2.72
C LEU A 223 -14.14 24.41 -3.07
N ILE A 224 -13.88 24.77 -4.33
CA ILE A 224 -14.33 26.00 -4.98
C ILE A 224 -14.83 25.70 -6.41
N GLN A 225 -15.56 26.62 -7.02
CA GLN A 225 -15.90 26.66 -8.44
C GLN A 225 -16.39 28.05 -8.85
N ASP A 226 -16.25 28.41 -10.12
CA ASP A 226 -16.69 29.69 -10.68
C ASP A 226 -17.76 29.52 -11.80
N HIS A 227 -18.34 28.33 -11.92
CA HIS A 227 -19.24 27.98 -13.01
C HIS A 227 -20.70 28.37 -12.75
N ASP A 228 -21.25 27.99 -11.60
CA ASP A 228 -22.67 28.11 -11.28
C ASP A 228 -22.85 28.81 -9.93
N GLN A 229 -23.21 30.09 -10.01
CA GLN A 229 -23.47 30.95 -8.85
C GLN A 229 -24.65 30.50 -7.98
N THR A 230 -25.48 29.57 -8.46
CA THR A 230 -26.61 29.02 -7.72
C THR A 230 -26.27 27.76 -6.93
N LYS A 231 -25.05 27.24 -7.06
CA LYS A 231 -24.55 26.05 -6.34
C LYS A 231 -23.61 26.43 -5.21
N ALA A 232 -23.33 25.45 -4.34
CA ALA A 232 -22.33 25.62 -3.30
C ALA A 232 -20.94 25.88 -3.90
N ASN A 233 -20.02 26.34 -3.05
CA ASN A 233 -18.62 26.56 -3.39
C ASN A 233 -18.38 27.60 -4.50
N PHE A 234 -19.37 28.44 -4.84
CA PHE A 234 -19.17 29.49 -5.83
C PHE A 234 -18.24 30.59 -5.33
N GLY A 235 -17.20 30.91 -6.09
CA GLY A 235 -16.24 31.96 -5.77
C GLY A 235 -15.23 32.20 -6.91
N ASP A 236 -14.36 33.18 -6.73
CA ASP A 236 -13.25 33.43 -7.66
C ASP A 236 -12.13 32.41 -7.41
N VAL A 237 -12.05 31.40 -8.28
CA VAL A 237 -11.03 30.33 -8.19
C VAL A 237 -9.61 30.91 -8.15
N ALA A 238 -9.33 31.99 -8.87
CA ALA A 238 -7.99 32.58 -8.91
C ALA A 238 -7.63 33.32 -7.61
N ALA A 239 -8.62 33.74 -6.83
CA ALA A 239 -8.43 34.42 -5.55
C ALA A 239 -8.22 33.47 -4.36
N HIS A 240 -8.47 32.16 -4.53
CA HIS A 240 -8.47 31.16 -3.46
C HIS A 240 -7.54 29.96 -3.78
N PRO A 241 -6.21 30.16 -3.79
CA PRO A 241 -5.25 29.09 -4.08
C PRO A 241 -5.22 27.96 -3.02
N GLU A 242 -5.83 28.18 -1.86
CA GLU A 242 -6.01 27.19 -0.79
C GLU A 242 -7.16 26.22 -1.02
N LEU A 243 -8.01 26.44 -2.04
CA LEU A 243 -9.17 25.62 -2.37
C LEU A 243 -8.98 24.89 -3.71
N ILE A 244 -9.70 23.78 -3.87
CA ILE A 244 -9.63 22.90 -5.02
C ILE A 244 -10.84 23.17 -5.91
N ASP A 245 -10.61 23.63 -7.14
CA ASP A 245 -11.70 23.78 -8.10
C ASP A 245 -12.29 22.40 -8.44
N VAL A 246 -13.54 22.16 -8.02
CA VAL A 246 -14.24 20.88 -8.23
C VAL A 246 -14.44 20.58 -9.71
N ASN A 247 -14.23 21.55 -10.61
CA ASN A 247 -14.30 21.38 -12.06
C ASN A 247 -12.92 21.39 -12.75
N PHE A 248 -11.83 21.48 -11.99
CA PHE A 248 -10.47 21.48 -12.52
C PHE A 248 -10.17 20.16 -13.26
N GLY A 249 -9.50 20.26 -14.42
CA GLY A 249 -9.12 19.12 -15.25
C GLY A 249 -10.20 18.71 -16.26
N GLU A 250 -10.78 17.50 -16.11
CA GLU A 250 -11.70 16.87 -17.08
C GLU A 250 -12.88 17.78 -17.48
N GLY A 251 -13.24 18.76 -16.65
CA GLY A 251 -14.30 19.73 -16.94
C GLY A 251 -13.99 20.72 -18.05
N THR A 252 -12.73 21.07 -18.32
CA THR A 252 -12.40 22.10 -19.33
C THR A 252 -12.56 21.53 -20.75
N MET A 253 -12.03 20.33 -21.02
CA MET A 253 -12.19 19.69 -22.33
C MET A 253 -13.54 19.02 -22.51
N ALA A 254 -14.13 18.40 -21.47
CA ALA A 254 -15.47 17.82 -21.61
C ALA A 254 -16.55 18.89 -21.86
N SER A 255 -16.48 20.05 -21.21
CA SER A 255 -17.44 21.14 -21.45
C SER A 255 -17.28 21.80 -22.82
N ILE A 256 -16.06 21.85 -23.35
CA ILE A 256 -15.78 22.33 -24.71
C ILE A 256 -16.22 21.30 -25.77
N VAL A 257 -15.96 20.01 -25.56
CA VAL A 257 -16.36 18.92 -26.47
C VAL A 257 -17.87 18.66 -26.44
N ALA A 258 -18.54 18.93 -25.31
CA ALA A 258 -20.00 18.82 -25.18
C ALA A 258 -20.77 19.91 -25.95
N LYS A 259 -20.12 21.04 -26.27
CA LYS A 259 -20.68 22.12 -27.09
C LYS A 259 -20.21 21.96 -28.52
N LYS A 260 -21.12 21.56 -29.40
CA LYS A 260 -20.83 21.25 -30.81
C LYS A 260 -20.11 22.40 -31.51
N GLU A 261 -20.53 23.65 -31.29
CA GLU A 261 -19.89 24.81 -31.91
C GLU A 261 -18.43 25.01 -31.47
N GLU A 262 -18.11 24.74 -30.20
CA GLU A 262 -16.75 24.87 -29.68
C GLU A 262 -15.83 23.72 -30.12
N LEU A 263 -16.38 22.50 -30.20
CA LEU A 263 -15.70 21.36 -30.81
C LEU A 263 -15.37 21.60 -32.29
N ASP A 264 -16.29 22.20 -33.04
CA ASP A 264 -16.09 22.51 -34.45
C ASP A 264 -15.04 23.63 -34.65
N LYS A 265 -14.94 24.60 -33.73
CA LYS A 265 -13.83 25.58 -33.70
C LYS A 265 -12.48 24.91 -33.45
N LEU A 266 -12.39 23.99 -32.50
CA LEU A 266 -11.15 23.25 -32.21
C LEU A 266 -10.70 22.37 -33.38
N ARG A 267 -11.66 21.78 -34.11
CA ARG A 267 -11.38 21.05 -35.37
C ARG A 267 -10.87 21.98 -36.46
N ALA A 268 -11.46 23.17 -36.61
CA ALA A 268 -11.07 24.15 -37.63
C ALA A 268 -9.62 24.64 -37.47
N ILE A 269 -9.09 24.64 -36.24
CA ILE A 269 -7.70 25.03 -35.94
C ILE A 269 -6.74 23.84 -35.77
N GLY A 270 -7.18 22.61 -36.06
CA GLY A 270 -6.34 21.40 -36.00
C GLY A 270 -5.93 20.96 -34.59
N TYR A 271 -6.56 21.50 -33.54
CA TYR A 271 -6.28 21.13 -32.14
C TYR A 271 -6.89 19.77 -31.78
N VAL A 272 -7.91 19.36 -32.51
CA VAL A 272 -8.54 18.03 -32.42
C VAL A 272 -8.48 17.40 -33.81
N ASP A 273 -7.93 16.19 -33.89
CA ASP A 273 -7.73 15.47 -35.15
C ASP A 273 -9.06 15.30 -35.91
N SER A 274 -9.08 15.79 -37.16
CA SER A 274 -10.20 15.67 -38.08
C SER A 274 -10.34 14.25 -38.66
N ALA A 275 -9.31 13.40 -38.49
CA ALA A 275 -9.23 12.07 -39.10
C ALA A 275 -9.79 10.91 -38.26
N SER A 276 -10.35 11.16 -37.06
CA SER A 276 -10.99 10.12 -36.25
C SER A 276 -12.48 10.37 -35.98
N PRO A 277 -13.35 10.31 -37.01
CA PRO A 277 -14.80 10.31 -36.81
C PRO A 277 -15.21 8.97 -36.15
N GLY A 278 -15.08 8.87 -34.83
CA GLY A 278 -15.49 7.65 -34.11
C GLY A 278 -14.81 7.36 -32.78
N LYS A 279 -13.70 8.05 -32.42
CA LYS A 279 -13.16 7.93 -31.06
C LYS A 279 -14.09 8.69 -30.12
N LYS A 280 -14.98 7.96 -29.45
CA LYS A 280 -15.73 8.51 -28.30
C LYS A 280 -14.71 9.11 -27.32
N PRO A 281 -14.97 10.31 -26.77
CA PRO A 281 -14.17 10.83 -25.68
C PRO A 281 -14.00 9.76 -24.61
N ALA A 282 -12.83 9.70 -23.97
CA ALA A 282 -12.65 8.81 -22.83
C ALA A 282 -13.79 9.05 -21.83
N PRO A 283 -14.42 7.99 -21.30
CA PRO A 283 -15.51 8.18 -20.36
C PRO A 283 -14.98 8.93 -19.15
N VAL A 284 -15.71 9.97 -18.74
CA VAL A 284 -15.45 10.71 -17.51
C VAL A 284 -15.32 9.69 -16.37
N ARG A 285 -14.19 9.74 -15.66
CA ARG A 285 -13.90 8.78 -14.60
C ARG A 285 -14.57 9.24 -13.31
N ALA A 286 -15.03 8.28 -12.51
CA ALA A 286 -15.52 8.57 -11.17
C ALA A 286 -14.35 8.94 -10.23
N ASP A 287 -13.17 8.38 -10.49
CA ASP A 287 -11.91 8.60 -9.78
C ASP A 287 -11.30 9.96 -10.16
N TRP A 288 -11.53 10.99 -9.32
CA TRP A 288 -11.30 12.39 -9.70
C TRP A 288 -9.97 12.95 -9.20
N LEU A 289 -9.65 12.78 -7.91
CA LEU A 289 -8.40 13.25 -7.30
C LEU A 289 -7.62 12.06 -6.76
N HIS A 290 -7.22 11.18 -7.68
CA HIS A 290 -6.55 9.91 -7.39
C HIS A 290 -5.14 10.12 -6.83
N THR A 291 -5.00 10.11 -5.51
CA THR A 291 -3.71 10.26 -4.81
C THR A 291 -3.19 8.91 -4.37
N ASN A 292 -1.95 8.59 -4.74
CA ASN A 292 -1.41 7.24 -4.59
C ASN A 292 -0.47 7.04 -3.40
N ALA A 293 -0.14 8.10 -2.68
CA ALA A 293 0.83 8.06 -1.59
C ALA A 293 0.61 9.19 -0.58
N LEU A 294 0.89 8.90 0.69
CA LEU A 294 0.82 9.84 1.82
C LEU A 294 2.14 10.60 2.03
#